data_AF-A0A0L0V2N8-F1
#
_entry.id   AF-A0A0L0V2N8-F1
#
_cell.length_a   1.000
_cell.length_b   1.000
_cell.length_c   1.000
_cell.angle_alpha   90.00
_cell.angle_beta   90.00
_cell.angle_gamma   90.00
#
_symmetry.space_group_name_H-M   'P 1'
#
loop_
_entity.id
_entity.type
_entity.pdbx_description
1 polymer ?
#
loop_
_entity_poly.entity_id
_entity_poly.type
_entity_poly.pdbx_seq_one_letter_code
_entity_poly.pdbx_strand_id
1 'polypeptide(L)'
;MLLLSKIPALLKNGTYAKETTLEDQHFLLGYRWNTLLSYNTGVRKYIQFAEATGRTPFRLPLLERDVYPFCYWAGRNTDSPTRHDIAANTLVKDSN
;
A
#
# COMPACT_ATOMS: atom_id res chain seq x y z
N MET A 1 -7.37 -15.39 -12.55
CA MET A 1 -6.85 -16.29 -11.49
C MET A 1 -6.22 -15.43 -10.39
N LEU A 2 -6.64 -15.61 -9.14
CA LEU A 2 -6.11 -14.86 -8.00
C LEU A 2 -4.79 -15.50 -7.53
N LEU A 3 -3.71 -14.73 -7.50
CA LEU A 3 -2.39 -15.20 -7.02
C LEU A 3 -2.07 -14.56 -5.66
N LEU A 4 -2.58 -15.14 -4.57
CA LEU A 4 -2.42 -14.59 -3.20
C LEU A 4 -0.95 -14.33 -2.83
N SER A 5 -0.03 -15.17 -3.29
CA SER A 5 1.41 -15.02 -3.07
C SER A 5 2.02 -13.75 -3.67
N LYS A 6 1.33 -13.07 -4.60
CA LYS A 6 1.77 -11.80 -5.21
C LYS A 6 1.26 -10.56 -4.49
N ILE A 7 0.29 -10.71 -3.58
CA ILE A 7 -0.28 -9.61 -2.79
C ILE A 7 -0.17 -9.82 -1.26
N PRO A 8 0.96 -10.32 -0.74
CA PRO A 8 1.05 -10.79 0.65
C PRO A 8 0.89 -9.70 1.70
N ALA A 9 1.19 -8.43 1.37
CA ALA A 9 1.03 -7.33 2.32
C ALA A 9 -0.45 -6.93 2.46
N LEU A 10 -1.21 -6.99 1.36
CA LEU A 10 -2.64 -6.69 1.36
C LEU A 10 -3.47 -7.69 2.19
N LEU A 11 -3.00 -8.94 2.31
CA LEU A 11 -3.72 -10.02 3.00
C LEU A 11 -3.53 -10.03 4.52
N LYS A 12 -2.61 -9.21 5.05
CA LYS A 12 -2.29 -9.15 6.48
C LYS A 12 -3.21 -8.20 7.24
N ASN A 13 -3.31 -8.40 8.55
CA ASN A 13 -3.90 -7.42 9.45
C ASN A 13 -2.80 -6.46 9.94
N GLY A 14 -2.49 -5.46 9.12
CA GLY A 14 -1.35 -4.56 9.37
C GLY A 14 -0.03 -5.33 9.29
N THR A 15 0.76 -5.33 10.36
CA THR A 15 2.00 -6.13 10.43
C THR A 15 1.78 -7.58 10.88
N TYR A 16 0.55 -7.95 11.26
CA TYR A 16 0.24 -9.29 11.76
C TYR A 16 -0.22 -10.23 10.64
N ALA A 17 0.23 -11.48 10.69
CA ALA A 17 -0.30 -12.53 9.83
C ALA A 17 -1.81 -12.70 10.06
N LYS A 18 -2.54 -12.90 8.97
CA LYS A 18 -3.97 -13.19 8.96
C LYS A 18 -4.20 -14.30 7.92
N GLU A 19 -5.01 -15.29 8.27
CA GLU A 19 -5.46 -16.28 7.30
C GLU A 19 -6.40 -15.63 6.29
N THR A 20 -6.21 -15.95 5.00
CA THR A 20 -7.10 -15.46 3.93
C THR A 20 -8.26 -16.42 3.76
N THR A 21 -9.46 -15.97 4.12
CA THR A 21 -10.68 -16.80 4.04
C THR A 21 -11.19 -16.92 2.59
N LEU A 22 -12.15 -17.82 2.36
CA LEU A 22 -12.85 -17.89 1.06
C LEU A 22 -13.65 -16.63 0.74
N GLU A 23 -14.21 -15.98 1.77
CA GLU A 23 -14.93 -14.71 1.64
C GLU A 23 -13.97 -13.58 1.22
N ASP A 24 -12.79 -13.49 1.86
CA ASP A 24 -11.73 -12.55 1.45
C ASP A 24 -11.35 -12.76 -0.03
N GLN A 25 -11.18 -14.02 -0.46
CA GLN A 25 -10.86 -14.34 -1.86
C GLN A 25 -11.97 -13.95 -2.83
N HIS A 26 -13.24 -14.21 -2.48
CA HIS A 26 -14.39 -13.81 -3.29
C HIS A 26 -14.47 -12.30 -3.45
N PHE A 27 -14.24 -11.55 -2.37
CA PHE A 27 -14.17 -10.09 -2.41
C PHE A 27 -13.02 -9.59 -3.31
N LEU A 28 -11.83 -10.18 -3.21
CA LEU A 28 -10.68 -9.80 -4.02
C LEU A 28 -10.88 -10.06 -5.51
N LEU A 29 -11.64 -11.10 -5.88
CA LEU A 29 -11.99 -11.38 -7.28
C LEU A 29 -12.85 -10.28 -7.92
N GLY A 30 -13.48 -9.41 -7.13
CA GLY A 30 -14.21 -8.23 -7.62
C GLY A 30 -13.32 -7.11 -8.17
N TYR A 31 -12.01 -7.15 -7.93
CA TYR A 31 -11.06 -6.12 -8.39
C TYR A 31 -10.27 -6.59 -9.61
N ARG A 32 -9.88 -5.63 -10.47
CA ARG A 32 -8.88 -5.90 -11.51
C ARG A 32 -7.55 -6.31 -10.87
N TRP A 33 -6.84 -7.26 -11.47
CA TRP A 33 -5.57 -7.75 -10.95
C TRP A 33 -4.54 -6.63 -10.71
N ASN A 34 -4.40 -5.69 -11.64
CA ASN A 34 -3.49 -4.55 -11.50
C ASN A 34 -3.86 -3.63 -10.33
N THR A 35 -5.15 -3.51 -9.98
CA THR A 35 -5.59 -2.75 -8.81
C THR A 35 -5.11 -3.41 -7.52
N LEU A 36 -5.23 -4.74 -7.41
CA LEU A 36 -4.74 -5.47 -6.24
C LEU A 36 -3.21 -5.34 -6.07
N LEU A 37 -2.46 -5.38 -7.16
CA LEU A 37 -1.01 -5.15 -7.14
C LEU A 37 -0.66 -3.73 -6.66
N SER A 38 -1.39 -2.72 -7.14
CA SER A 38 -1.23 -1.33 -6.69
C SER A 38 -1.58 -1.16 -5.21
N TYR A 39 -2.66 -1.77 -4.73
CA TYR A 39 -3.03 -1.74 -3.32
C TYR A 39 -1.98 -2.41 -2.44
N ASN A 40 -1.51 -3.60 -2.81
CA ASN A 40 -0.42 -4.27 -2.11
C ASN A 40 0.85 -3.40 -2.07
N THR A 41 1.15 -2.67 -3.15
CA THR A 41 2.27 -1.72 -3.19
C THR A 41 2.06 -0.56 -2.23
N GLY A 42 0.86 0.02 -2.17
CA GLY A 42 0.50 1.05 -1.20
C GLY A 42 0.66 0.59 0.26
N VAL A 43 0.16 -0.61 0.57
CA VAL A 43 0.33 -1.22 1.92
C VAL A 43 1.81 -1.41 2.26
N ARG A 44 2.63 -1.88 1.31
CA ARG A 44 4.08 -2.00 1.52
C ARG A 44 4.74 -0.65 1.81
N LYS A 45 4.35 0.41 1.12
CA LYS A 45 4.89 1.75 1.36
C LYS A 45 4.49 2.27 2.75
N TYR A 46 3.26 1.99 3.18
CA TYR A 46 2.83 2.30 4.54
C TYR A 46 3.63 1.53 5.60
N ILE A 47 3.88 0.23 5.39
CA ILE A 47 4.71 -0.58 6.30
C ILE A 47 6.12 0.04 6.43
N GLN A 48 6.73 0.45 5.31
CA GLN A 48 8.04 1.11 5.34
C GLN A 48 8.03 2.42 6.14
N PHE A 49 6.98 3.23 5.97
CA PHE A 49 6.78 4.43 6.79
C PHE A 49 6.66 4.08 8.28
N ALA A 50 5.85 3.07 8.61
CA ALA A 50 5.63 2.67 9.98
C ALA A 50 6.92 2.16 10.64
N GLU A 51 7.74 1.39 9.91
CA GLU A 51 9.05 0.93 10.35
C GLU A 51 10.00 2.13 10.56
N ALA A 52 10.09 3.04 9.59
CA ALA A 52 10.96 4.22 9.65
C ALA A 52 10.60 5.20 10.78
N THR A 53 9.35 5.18 11.24
CA THR A 53 8.83 6.10 12.28
C THR A 53 8.53 5.41 13.62
N GLY A 54 8.90 4.13 13.78
CA GLY A 54 8.68 3.40 15.03
C GLY A 54 7.20 3.13 15.35
N ARG A 55 6.32 3.10 14.34
CA ARG A 55 4.88 2.83 14.44
C ARG A 55 4.51 1.36 14.23
N THR A 56 5.51 0.49 14.15
CA THR A 56 5.32 -0.97 14.15
C THR A 56 5.47 -1.55 15.56
N PRO A 57 4.73 -2.62 15.91
CA PRO A 57 3.70 -3.27 15.10
C PRO A 57 2.36 -2.51 15.13
N PHE A 58 1.51 -2.70 14.12
CA PHE A 58 0.17 -2.11 14.07
C PHE A 58 -0.87 -3.08 13.48
N ARG A 59 -2.15 -2.82 13.76
CA ARG A 59 -3.31 -3.53 13.21
C ARG A 59 -4.21 -2.57 12.42
N LEU A 60 -5.05 -3.12 11.55
CA LEU A 60 -6.10 -2.40 10.85
C LEU A 60 -7.38 -2.32 11.71
N PRO A 61 -8.26 -1.33 11.48
CA PRO A 61 -8.11 -0.22 10.53
C PRO A 61 -7.10 0.83 11.02
N LEU A 62 -6.45 1.50 10.07
CA LEU A 62 -5.66 2.69 10.36
C LEU A 62 -6.59 3.86 10.68
N LEU A 63 -6.11 4.77 11.52
CA LEU A 63 -6.85 5.99 11.88
C LEU A 63 -6.26 7.20 11.15
N GLU A 64 -6.97 8.33 11.22
CA GLU A 64 -6.53 9.60 10.61
C GLU A 64 -5.11 10.00 11.06
N ARG A 65 -4.81 9.83 12.36
CA ARG A 65 -3.48 10.05 12.96
C ARG A 65 -2.37 9.16 12.39
N ASP A 66 -2.74 8.09 11.70
CA ASP A 66 -1.82 7.14 11.08
C ASP A 66 -1.63 7.45 9.60
N VAL A 67 -2.70 7.85 8.91
CA VAL A 67 -2.73 8.08 7.47
C VAL A 67 -2.13 9.44 7.09
N TYR A 68 -2.44 10.53 7.80
CA TYR A 68 -1.92 11.86 7.43
C TYR A 68 -0.40 11.98 7.54
N PRO A 69 0.25 11.51 8.61
CA PRO A 69 1.71 11.52 8.68
C PRO A 69 2.34 10.65 7.59
N PHE A 70 1.69 9.54 7.23
CA PHE A 70 2.12 8.72 6.10
C PHE A 70 2.03 9.49 4.77
N CYS A 71 0.93 10.16 4.49
CA CYS A 71 0.77 10.95 3.27
C CYS A 71 1.81 12.07 3.19
N TYR A 72 2.09 12.74 4.30
CA TYR A 72 3.15 13.74 4.40
C TYR A 72 4.53 13.12 4.11
N TRP A 73 4.86 12.01 4.77
CA TRP A 73 6.12 11.28 4.56
C TRP A 73 6.27 10.77 3.13
N ALA A 74 5.17 10.30 2.51
CA ALA A 74 5.17 9.74 1.17
C ALA A 74 5.15 10.80 0.06
N GLY A 75 4.80 12.06 0.39
CA GLY A 75 4.48 13.15 -0.54
C GLY A 75 5.66 13.95 -1.10
N ARG A 76 6.89 13.75 -0.58
CA ARG A 76 8.14 14.51 -0.85
C ARG A 76 8.18 15.88 -0.17
N ASN A 77 9.16 16.07 0.73
CA ASN A 77 9.73 17.38 1.00
C ASN A 77 10.62 17.74 -0.19
N THR A 78 10.47 18.95 -0.72
CA THR A 78 11.23 19.49 -1.86
C THR A 78 12.74 19.65 -1.58
N ASP A 79 13.19 19.44 -0.34
CA ASP A 79 14.54 19.77 0.11
C ASP A 79 15.44 18.55 0.39
N SER A 80 14.93 17.32 0.26
CA SER A 80 15.73 16.12 0.49
C SER A 80 15.26 14.92 -0.34
N PRO A 81 15.87 14.68 -1.52
CA PRO A 81 15.57 13.49 -2.31
C PRO A 81 16.06 12.26 -1.54
N THR A 82 15.12 11.50 -0.97
CA THR A 82 15.39 10.15 -0.46
C THR A 82 14.88 9.13 -1.47
N ARG A 83 15.53 7.98 -1.52
CA ARG A 83 15.39 6.88 -2.51
C ARG A 83 13.98 6.24 -2.61
N HIS A 84 12.95 6.82 -1.97
CA HIS A 84 11.59 6.30 -1.81
C HIS A 84 10.54 7.10 -2.61
N ASP A 85 10.99 7.88 -3.58
CA ASP A 85 10.13 8.66 -4.47
C ASP A 85 9.15 7.76 -5.24
N ILE A 86 7.85 8.00 -5.08
CA ILE A 86 6.86 7.53 -6.06
C ILE A 86 6.98 8.48 -7.25
N ALA A 87 7.66 8.01 -8.30
CA ALA A 87 7.62 8.69 -9.58
C ALA A 87 6.21 8.56 -10.17
N ALA A 88 5.48 9.67 -10.22
CA ALA A 88 4.30 9.82 -11.08
C ALA A 88 4.78 9.96 -12.54
N ASN A 89 5.29 8.88 -13.13
CA ASN A 89 5.73 8.92 -14.52
C ASN A 89 4.52 8.73 -15.45
N THR A 90 4.00 9.91 -15.84
CA THR A 90 3.60 10.28 -17.21
C THR A 90 2.30 9.69 -17.76
N LEU A 91 1.18 10.36 -17.44
CA LEU A 91 0.04 10.45 -18.36
C LEU A 91 0.40 11.48 -19.45
N VAL A 92 1.05 11.04 -20.53
CA VAL A 92 0.97 11.82 -21.78
C VAL A 92 -0.43 11.59 -22.32
N LYS A 93 -1.23 12.65 -22.30
CA LYS A 93 -2.49 12.73 -23.03
C LYS A 93 -2.13 12.87 -24.51
N ASP A 94 -2.18 11.79 -25.27
CA ASP A 94 -2.10 11.86 -26.73
C ASP A 94 -3.33 12.61 -27.22
N SER A 95 -3.12 13.87 -27.61
CA SER A 95 -4.04 14.66 -28.41
C SER A 95 -3.42 14.72 -29.80
N ASN A 96 -3.89 13.86 -30.70
CA ASN A 96 -3.81 14.02 -32.15
C ASN A 96 -5.01 13.31 -32.78
#